data_AF-A0A6J4HZ50-F1
#
_entry.id   AF-A0A6J4HZ50-F1
#
_cell.length_a   1.000
_cell.length_b   1.000
_cell.length_c   1.000
_cell.angle_alpha   90.00
_cell.angle_beta   90.00
_cell.angle_gamma   90.00
#
_symmetry.space_group_name_H-M   'P 1'
#
loop_
_entity.id
_entity.type
_entity.pdbx_description
1 polymer ?
#
loop_
_entity_poly.entity_id
_entity_poly.type
_entity_poly.pdbx_seq_one_letter_code
_entity_poly.pdbx_strand_id
1 'polypeptide(L)'
;MNDSAELDKNATAAAEEVLRVIYGDDLNGCVVRLDDVSRVIRSAFEKHARNAADLSELHAKGFEAVQLLATPPATGHTFSPEDLRTLLGERLDKIRELATKILEATKAEGPEAESDTPAL
;
A
#
# COMPACT_ATOMS: atom_id res chain seq x y z
N MET A 1 -3.14 11.53 19.52
CA MET A 1 -4.30 12.36 19.11
C MET A 1 -3.88 13.59 18.29
N ASN A 2 -2.76 13.56 17.54
CA ASN A 2 -2.29 14.71 16.73
C ASN A 2 -2.49 14.52 15.22
N ASP A 3 -2.50 13.28 14.73
CA ASP A 3 -2.47 12.97 13.30
C ASP A 3 -3.69 13.51 12.53
N SER A 4 -4.90 13.46 13.12
CA SER A 4 -6.11 13.99 12.47
C SER A 4 -6.06 15.50 12.29
N ALA A 5 -5.52 16.23 13.27
CA ALA A 5 -5.43 17.69 13.21
C ALA A 5 -4.32 18.16 12.25
N GLU A 6 -3.25 17.37 12.10
CA GLU A 6 -2.22 17.62 11.10
C GLU A 6 -2.71 17.29 9.68
N LEU A 7 -3.46 16.19 9.50
CA LEU A 7 -4.10 15.86 8.23
C LEU A 7 -5.06 16.95 7.76
N ASP A 8 -5.88 17.49 8.67
CA ASP A 8 -6.81 18.58 8.36
C ASP A 8 -6.08 19.85 7.91
N LYS A 9 -4.98 20.20 8.60
CA LYS A 9 -4.15 21.36 8.21
C LYS A 9 -3.49 21.15 6.84
N ASN A 10 -2.91 19.98 6.61
CA ASN A 10 -2.24 19.66 5.36
C ASN A 10 -3.20 19.62 4.18
N ALA A 11 -4.40 19.05 4.37
CA ALA A 11 -5.43 19.00 3.34
C ALA A 11 -5.96 20.39 2.99
N THR A 12 -6.10 21.27 3.99
CA THR A 12 -6.52 22.66 3.78
C THR A 12 -5.44 23.44 3.03
N ALA A 13 -4.17 23.36 3.45
CA ALA A 13 -3.07 24.04 2.77
C ALA A 13 -2.89 23.55 1.32
N ALA A 14 -3.03 22.25 1.07
CA ALA A 14 -2.99 21.69 -0.27
C ALA A 14 -4.17 22.15 -1.14
N ALA A 15 -5.37 22.23 -0.57
CA ALA A 15 -6.55 22.75 -1.27
C ALA A 15 -6.38 24.23 -1.66
N GLU A 16 -5.81 25.05 -0.78
CA GLU A 16 -5.50 26.45 -1.05
C GLU A 16 -4.48 26.60 -2.18
N GLU A 17 -3.42 25.79 -2.17
CA GLU A 17 -2.43 25.78 -3.25
C GLU A 17 -3.06 25.38 -4.59
N VAL A 18 -3.86 24.31 -4.62
CA VAL A 18 -4.55 23.86 -5.84
C VAL A 18 -5.46 24.94 -6.40
N LEU A 19 -6.27 25.58 -5.55
CA LEU A 19 -7.17 26.63 -5.99
C LEU A 19 -6.41 27.86 -6.48
N ARG A 20 -5.30 28.22 -5.83
CA ARG A 20 -4.44 29.33 -6.23
C ARG A 20 -3.75 29.07 -7.58
N VAL A 21 -3.32 27.84 -7.84
CA VAL A 21 -2.74 27.46 -9.14
C VAL A 21 -3.76 27.56 -10.27
N ILE A 22 -5.03 27.19 -10.02
CA ILE A 22 -6.08 27.15 -11.05
C ILE A 22 -6.66 28.55 -11.30
N TYR A 23 -6.95 29.30 -10.23
CA TYR A 23 -7.70 30.55 -10.30
C TYR A 23 -6.86 31.80 -10.01
N GLY A 24 -5.58 31.66 -9.63
CA GLY A 24 -4.75 32.76 -9.16
C GLY A 24 -5.00 33.12 -7.70
N ASP A 25 -4.32 34.16 -7.22
CA ASP A 25 -4.39 34.59 -5.81
C ASP A 25 -5.75 35.22 -5.43
N ASP A 26 -6.50 35.72 -6.42
CA ASP A 26 -7.78 36.39 -6.21
C ASP A 26 -8.98 35.44 -6.27
N LEU A 27 -8.76 34.17 -6.66
CA LEU A 27 -9.78 33.13 -6.80
C LEU A 27 -10.99 33.58 -7.63
N ASN A 28 -10.81 34.53 -8.55
CA ASN A 28 -11.91 35.11 -9.31
C ASN A 28 -12.54 34.06 -10.24
N GLY A 29 -13.86 33.89 -10.13
CA GLY A 29 -14.58 32.85 -10.88
C GLY A 29 -14.50 31.45 -10.27
N CYS A 30 -13.95 31.30 -9.06
CA CYS A 30 -13.98 30.04 -8.33
C CYS A 30 -15.41 29.70 -7.91
N VAL A 31 -15.94 28.61 -8.47
CA VAL A 31 -17.30 28.09 -8.18
C VAL A 31 -17.30 27.04 -7.07
N VAL A 32 -16.13 26.56 -6.67
CA VAL A 32 -15.94 25.51 -5.66
C VAL A 32 -15.50 26.12 -4.33
N ARG A 33 -15.92 25.50 -3.22
CA ARG A 33 -15.50 25.92 -1.89
C ARG A 33 -14.22 25.21 -1.47
N LEU A 34 -13.34 25.94 -0.77
CA LEU A 34 -12.13 25.38 -0.17
C LEU A 34 -12.42 24.16 0.73
N ASP A 35 -13.50 24.22 1.52
CA ASP A 35 -13.94 23.13 2.41
C ASP A 35 -14.29 21.84 1.67
N ASP A 36 -14.73 21.93 0.41
CA ASP A 36 -15.09 20.77 -0.39
C ASP A 36 -13.84 20.15 -1.02
N VAL A 37 -12.92 20.97 -1.51
CA VAL A 37 -11.63 20.53 -2.06
C VAL A 37 -10.76 19.90 -0.98
N SER A 38 -10.64 20.56 0.18
CA SER A 38 -9.88 20.04 1.34
C SER A 38 -10.43 18.69 1.81
N ARG A 39 -11.75 18.48 1.79
CA ARG A 39 -12.36 17.19 2.14
C ARG A 39 -11.97 16.07 1.18
N VAL A 40 -11.94 16.34 -0.12
CA VAL A 40 -11.50 15.37 -1.13
C VAL A 40 -10.02 15.02 -0.93
N ILE A 41 -9.16 16.03 -0.75
CA ILE A 41 -7.73 15.84 -0.51
C ILE A 41 -7.48 15.06 0.78
N ARG A 42 -8.20 15.39 1.86
CA ARG A 42 -8.14 14.65 3.12
C ARG A 42 -8.50 13.19 2.94
N SER A 43 -9.59 12.89 2.23
CA SER A 43 -9.99 11.51 1.94
C SER A 43 -8.91 10.75 1.16
N ALA A 44 -8.20 11.43 0.26
CA ALA A 44 -7.07 10.85 -0.47
C ALA A 44 -5.87 10.56 0.45
N PHE A 45 -5.51 11.49 1.36
CA PHE A 45 -4.47 11.25 2.36
C PHE A 45 -4.82 10.11 3.32
N GLU A 46 -6.06 10.02 3.78
CA GLU A 46 -6.51 8.92 4.64
C GLU A 46 -6.51 7.57 3.91
N LYS A 47 -6.84 7.56 2.61
CA LYS A 47 -6.71 6.36 1.77
C LYS A 47 -5.25 5.95 1.63
N HIS A 48 -4.36 6.91 1.34
CA HIS A 48 -2.94 6.63 1.20
C HIS A 48 -2.32 6.11 2.51
N ALA A 49 -2.65 6.73 3.65
CA ALA A 49 -2.17 6.32 4.96
C ALA A 49 -2.62 4.89 5.32
N ARG A 50 -3.87 4.52 5.00
CA ARG A 50 -4.37 3.15 5.17
C ARG A 50 -3.61 2.16 4.30
N ASN A 51 -3.47 2.45 3.00
CA ASN A 51 -2.73 1.57 2.09
C ASN A 51 -1.26 1.39 2.54
N ALA A 52 -0.62 2.45 3.03
CA ALA A 52 0.75 2.35 3.56
C ALA A 52 0.83 1.46 4.80
N ALA A 53 -0.17 1.52 5.69
CA ALA A 53 -0.26 0.64 6.85
C ALA A 53 -0.51 -0.82 6.43
N ASP A 54 -1.44 -1.05 5.51
CA ASP A 54 -1.77 -2.38 4.98
C ASP A 54 -0.57 -3.03 4.29
N LEU A 55 0.18 -2.25 3.48
CA LEU A 55 1.41 -2.71 2.84
C LEU A 55 2.49 -3.06 3.88
N SER A 56 2.66 -2.23 4.92
CA SER A 56 3.61 -2.53 6.00
C SER A 56 3.22 -3.81 6.76
N GLU A 57 1.94 -4.03 6.99
CA GLU A 57 1.43 -5.26 7.63
C GLU A 57 1.68 -6.48 6.75
N LEU A 58 1.42 -6.37 5.45
CA LEU A 58 1.69 -7.42 4.47
C LEU A 58 3.18 -7.80 4.46
N HIS A 59 4.07 -6.80 4.47
CA HIS A 59 5.51 -7.02 4.54
C HIS A 59 5.92 -7.74 5.83
N ALA A 60 5.37 -7.34 6.98
CA ALA A 60 5.66 -7.98 8.27
C ALA A 60 5.24 -9.46 8.26
N LYS A 61 4.03 -9.76 7.80
CA LYS A 61 3.52 -11.14 7.70
C LYS A 61 4.30 -11.97 6.68
N GLY A 62 4.66 -11.38 5.54
CA GLY A 62 5.50 -12.03 4.54
C GLY A 62 6.86 -12.43 5.11
N PHE A 63 7.48 -11.53 5.87
CA PHE A 63 8.77 -11.79 6.53
C PHE A 63 8.66 -12.88 7.61
N GLU A 64 7.61 -12.86 8.43
CA GLU A 64 7.34 -13.92 9.42
C GLU A 64 7.16 -15.30 8.76
N ALA A 65 6.37 -15.37 7.68
CA ALA A 65 6.19 -16.60 6.93
C ALA A 65 7.50 -17.12 6.33
N VAL A 66 8.35 -16.23 5.81
CA VAL A 66 9.70 -16.60 5.35
C VAL A 66 10.56 -17.10 6.50
N GLN A 67 10.52 -16.48 7.68
CA GLN A 67 11.25 -16.98 8.85
C GLN A 67 10.80 -18.38 9.27
N LEU A 68 9.49 -18.65 9.30
CA LEU A 68 8.95 -19.97 9.61
C LEU A 68 9.41 -21.02 8.58
N LEU A 69 9.41 -20.67 7.30
CA LEU A 69 9.87 -21.53 6.22
C LEU A 69 11.39 -21.70 6.20
N ALA A 70 12.16 -20.74 6.71
CA ALA A 70 13.61 -20.81 6.84
C ALA A 70 14.05 -21.53 8.13
N THR A 71 13.17 -21.59 9.15
CA THR A 71 13.49 -22.22 10.43
C THR A 71 13.69 -23.73 10.22
N PRO A 72 14.86 -24.29 10.52
CA PRO A 72 15.08 -25.72 10.45
C PRO A 72 14.20 -26.43 11.51
N PRO A 73 13.67 -27.62 11.21
CA PRO A 73 12.88 -28.37 12.19
C PRO A 73 13.70 -28.63 13.46
N ALA A 74 13.05 -28.52 14.63
CA ALA A 74 13.71 -28.76 15.91
C ALA A 74 14.34 -30.17 15.94
N THR A 75 15.59 -30.21 16.39
CA THR A 75 16.55 -31.32 16.29
C THR A 75 15.98 -32.70 16.66
N GLY A 76 16.26 -33.71 15.83
CA GLY A 76 16.06 -35.13 16.12
C GLY A 76 15.95 -36.03 14.89
N HIS A 77 15.56 -35.49 13.73
CA HIS A 77 15.41 -36.27 12.51
C HIS A 77 16.67 -36.20 11.63
N THR A 78 17.38 -37.32 11.53
CA THR A 78 18.26 -37.58 10.38
C THR A 78 17.39 -37.76 9.16
N PHE A 79 17.33 -36.74 8.30
CA PHE A 79 16.65 -36.82 7.02
C PHE A 79 17.47 -37.66 6.05
N SER A 80 16.80 -38.55 5.30
CA SER A 80 17.42 -39.14 4.12
C SER A 80 17.58 -38.05 3.03
N PRO A 81 18.44 -38.27 2.03
CA PRO A 81 18.56 -37.36 0.88
C PRO A 81 17.22 -37.13 0.14
N GLU A 82 16.37 -38.15 0.03
CA GLU A 82 15.00 -38.00 -0.51
C GLU A 82 14.13 -37.11 0.38
N ASP A 83 14.11 -37.32 1.70
CA ASP A 83 13.28 -36.52 2.62
C ASP A 83 13.67 -35.03 2.60
N LEU A 84 14.98 -34.76 2.51
CA LEU A 84 15.51 -33.41 2.37
C LEU A 84 15.08 -32.75 1.07
N ARG A 85 15.12 -33.48 -0.06
CA ARG A 85 14.66 -32.96 -1.35
C ARG A 85 13.18 -32.63 -1.33
N THR A 86 12.36 -33.52 -0.77
CA THR A 86 10.91 -33.31 -0.64
C THR A 86 10.62 -32.09 0.23
N LEU A 87 11.23 -32.00 1.42
CA LEU A 87 11.05 -30.88 2.34
C LEU A 87 11.46 -29.54 1.73
N LEU A 88 12.60 -29.50 1.04
CA LEU A 88 13.08 -28.30 0.37
C LEU A 88 12.19 -27.91 -0.81
N GLY A 89 11.68 -28.88 -1.57
CA GLY A 89 10.70 -28.66 -2.64
C GLY A 89 9.43 -28.01 -2.11
N GLU A 90 8.82 -28.61 -1.08
CA GLU A 90 7.61 -28.07 -0.45
C GLU A 90 7.82 -26.66 0.13
N ARG A 91 8.98 -26.38 0.72
CA ARG A 91 9.31 -25.04 1.22
C ARG A 91 9.46 -24.05 0.08
N LEU A 92 10.15 -24.40 -1.01
CA LEU A 92 10.32 -23.54 -2.16
C LEU A 92 8.99 -23.24 -2.86
N ASP A 93 8.11 -24.23 -2.99
CA ASP A 93 6.77 -24.04 -3.56
C ASP A 93 5.93 -23.08 -2.71
N LYS A 94 5.96 -23.22 -1.38
CA LYS A 94 5.28 -22.29 -0.45
C LYS A 94 5.86 -20.87 -0.51
N ILE A 95 7.19 -20.74 -0.59
CA ILE A 95 7.85 -19.44 -0.77
C ILE A 95 7.39 -18.80 -2.09
N ARG A 96 7.33 -19.58 -3.17
CA ARG A 96 6.89 -19.11 -4.49
C ARG A 96 5.42 -18.69 -4.51
N GLU A 97 4.56 -19.47 -3.85
CA GLU A 97 3.14 -19.13 -3.71
C GLU A 97 2.97 -17.81 -2.92
N LEU A 98 3.67 -17.68 -1.79
CA LEU A 98 3.66 -16.46 -0.99
C LEU A 98 4.18 -15.25 -1.78
N ALA A 99 5.30 -15.41 -2.49
CA ALA A 99 5.89 -14.35 -3.31
C ALA A 99 4.93 -13.91 -4.43
N THR A 100 4.23 -14.84 -5.07
CA THR A 100 3.21 -14.52 -6.08
C THR A 100 2.07 -13.70 -5.48
N LYS A 101 1.54 -14.11 -4.32
CA LYS A 101 0.45 -13.37 -3.64
C LYS A 101 0.87 -11.96 -3.22
N ILE A 102 2.09 -11.80 -2.72
CA ILE A 102 2.63 -10.47 -2.37
C ILE A 102 2.78 -9.61 -3.63
N LEU A 103 3.25 -10.19 -4.74
CA LEU A 103 3.42 -9.48 -6.00
C LEU A 103 2.07 -9.08 -6.64
N GLU A 104 1.03 -9.89 -6.49
CA GLU A 104 -0.33 -9.54 -6.91
C GLU A 104 -0.93 -8.43 -6.04
N ALA A 105 -0.80 -8.54 -4.72
CA ALA A 105 -1.29 -7.52 -3.78
C ALA A 105 -0.63 -6.15 -4.00
N THR A 106 0.69 -6.14 -4.25
CA THR A 106 1.43 -4.90 -4.54
C THR A 106 1.12 -4.30 -5.90
N LYS A 107 0.78 -5.11 -6.92
CA LYS A 107 0.36 -4.60 -8.24
C LYS A 107 -1.03 -3.96 -8.21
N ALA A 108 -1.94 -4.47 -7.39
CA ALA A 108 -3.27 -3.89 -7.23
C ALA A 108 -3.27 -2.49 -6.58
N GLU A 109 -2.15 -2.09 -5.96
CA GLU A 109 -1.97 -0.80 -5.28
C GLU A 109 -1.18 0.24 -6.11
N GLY A 110 -0.66 -0.14 -7.29
CA GLY A 110 0.08 0.76 -8.19
C GLY A 110 -0.81 1.72 -8.99
N PRO A 111 -0.26 2.85 -9.52
CA PRO A 111 -1.01 3.94 -10.15
C PRO A 111 -1.64 3.63 -11.53
N GLU A 112 -1.83 2.37 -11.91
CA GLU A 112 -2.30 1.98 -13.26
C GLU A 112 -3.81 1.71 -13.37
N ALA A 113 -4.63 2.16 -12.41
CA ALA A 113 -6.08 1.99 -12.46
C ALA A 113 -6.86 3.20 -13.04
N GLU A 114 -6.17 4.21 -13.58
CA GLU A 114 -6.80 5.36 -14.28
C GLU A 114 -6.10 5.61 -15.63
N SER A 115 -6.33 4.74 -16.61
CA SER A 115 -6.21 5.13 -18.02
C SER A 115 -7.25 4.37 -18.85
N ASP A 116 -8.52 4.54 -18.51
CA ASP A 116 -9.63 4.26 -19.42
C ASP A 116 -10.35 5.59 -19.69
N THR A 117 -9.69 6.45 -20.45
CA THR A 117 -10.29 7.65 -21.03
C THR A 117 -11.04 7.22 -22.28
N PRO A 118 -12.38 7.30 -22.35
CA PRO A 118 -13.07 7.10 -23.61
C PRO A 118 -12.78 8.31 -24.51
N ALA A 119 -12.26 8.03 -25.70
CA ALA A 119 -12.08 9.02 -26.74
C ALA A 119 -13.43 9.63 -27.14
N LEU A 120 -13.53 10.96 -27.07
CA LEU A 120 -14.44 11.78 -27.85
C LEU A 120 -13.68 12.98 -28.40
#